data_AF-A0A6A4WWL5-F1
#
_entry.id   AF-A0A6A4WWL5-F1
#
_cell.length_a   1.000
_cell.length_b   1.000
_cell.length_c   1.000
_cell.angle_alpha   90.00
_cell.angle_beta   90.00
_cell.angle_gamma   90.00
#
_symmetry.space_group_name_H-M   'P 1'
#
loop_
_entity.id
_entity.type
_entity.pdbx_description
1 polymer ?
#
loop_
_entity_poly.entity_id
_entity_poly.type
_entity_poly.pdbx_seq_one_letter_code
_entity_poly.pdbx_strand_id
1 'polypeptide(L)'
;MHRTIRSLSVLVAAAVLLAGPTSSERDAVGKRVFTSHPSAPSQLYINEAVGDTRVVTLPGKNKLYELLLYPTKLTRKPLKAVVMLSGDIAGTLYLTQQKPPLGPVDIDGFVQDSETSLRVVFGQYGDLGAGCSLQNLNQFNPYGKSHGRHGDPSRSLGDLGYTAVASNHFRLLDSAVSLTGTRSVLGRLALVQDRQSGRTGCGVVGYASGGV
;
A
#
# COMPACT_ATOMS: atom_id res chain seq x y z
N MET A 1 60.32 -10.15 7.37
CA MET A 1 59.41 -9.01 7.60
C MET A 1 58.29 -9.05 6.57
N HIS A 2 57.08 -9.41 7.00
CA HIS A 2 55.84 -9.38 6.23
C HIS A 2 55.37 -7.93 5.98
N ARG A 3 54.77 -7.65 4.83
CA ARG A 3 53.33 -7.33 4.71
C ARG A 3 52.94 -6.99 3.27
N THR A 4 52.18 -7.89 2.66
CA THR A 4 51.25 -7.60 1.55
C THR A 4 50.01 -6.94 2.14
N ILE A 5 49.66 -5.73 1.68
CA ILE A 5 48.39 -5.07 2.00
C ILE A 5 47.49 -5.25 0.77
N ARG A 6 46.52 -6.16 0.86
CA ARG A 6 45.32 -6.11 0.02
C ARG A 6 44.19 -5.58 0.88
N SER A 7 43.76 -4.36 0.57
CA SER A 7 42.59 -3.72 1.16
C SER A 7 41.34 -4.53 0.81
N LEU A 8 40.74 -5.18 1.81
CA LEU A 8 39.39 -5.73 1.73
C LEU A 8 38.43 -4.65 2.25
N SER A 9 37.65 -4.08 1.36
CA SER A 9 36.57 -3.15 1.73
C SER A 9 35.41 -3.96 2.31
N VAL A 10 35.24 -3.93 3.63
CA VAL A 10 34.08 -4.53 4.30
C VAL A 10 32.94 -3.50 4.25
N LEU A 11 31.98 -3.71 3.35
CA LEU A 11 30.74 -2.94 3.32
C LEU A 11 29.81 -3.46 4.44
N VAL A 12 29.57 -2.65 5.46
CA VAL A 12 28.63 -2.97 6.54
C VAL A 12 27.22 -2.56 6.10
N ALA A 13 26.37 -3.53 5.76
CA ALA A 13 24.96 -3.26 5.51
C ALA A 13 24.20 -3.06 6.84
N ALA A 14 23.61 -1.90 7.08
CA ALA A 14 22.69 -1.66 8.19
C ALA A 14 21.26 -2.01 7.76
N ALA A 15 20.59 -2.90 8.51
CA ALA A 15 19.15 -3.14 8.34
C ALA A 15 18.42 -2.28 9.37
N VAL A 16 17.60 -1.35 8.92
CA VAL A 16 16.72 -0.57 9.79
C VAL A 16 15.39 -1.32 9.87
N LEU A 17 15.13 -1.95 11.01
CA LEU A 17 13.86 -2.60 11.32
C LEU A 17 12.96 -1.62 12.07
N LEU A 18 11.73 -1.43 11.60
CA LEU A 18 10.69 -0.73 12.35
C LEU A 18 9.64 -1.77 12.80
N ALA A 19 9.54 -1.90 14.14
CA ALA A 19 8.68 -2.77 14.96
C ALA A 19 9.16 -4.23 15.17
N GLY A 20 9.42 -4.59 16.45
CA GLY A 20 10.16 -5.79 16.94
C GLY A 20 9.40 -7.13 16.96
N PRO A 21 9.82 -8.17 17.72
CA PRO A 21 11.04 -8.33 18.52
C PRO A 21 12.21 -8.83 17.66
N THR A 22 13.41 -8.30 17.90
CA THR A 22 14.59 -8.52 17.07
C THR A 22 15.59 -9.43 17.77
N SER A 23 15.83 -10.64 17.24
CA SER A 23 17.14 -11.27 17.35
C SER A 23 17.79 -11.27 15.96
N SER A 24 18.82 -10.44 15.78
CA SER A 24 19.71 -10.58 14.62
C SER A 24 20.91 -11.39 15.07
N GLU A 25 21.01 -12.63 14.60
CA GLU A 25 22.19 -13.44 14.84
C GLU A 25 23.15 -13.25 13.67
N ARG A 26 24.39 -12.85 13.98
CA ARG A 26 25.47 -12.73 13.00
C ARG A 26 26.23 -14.05 13.00
N ASP A 27 25.93 -14.91 12.04
CA ASP A 27 26.80 -16.03 11.71
C ASP A 27 27.66 -15.68 10.49
N ALA A 28 28.81 -16.33 10.37
CA ALA A 28 29.82 -16.12 9.33
C ALA A 28 29.34 -16.31 7.86
N VAL A 29 28.05 -16.62 7.66
CA VAL A 29 27.45 -17.04 6.38
C VAL A 29 26.37 -16.07 5.87
N GLY A 30 25.97 -15.05 6.66
CA GLY A 30 25.04 -14.02 6.18
C GLY A 30 24.11 -13.49 7.27
N LYS A 31 23.34 -12.44 6.93
CA LYS A 31 22.31 -11.89 7.82
C LYS A 31 21.01 -12.67 7.64
N ARG A 32 20.56 -13.33 8.71
CA ARG A 32 19.22 -13.93 8.79
C ARG A 32 18.24 -12.89 9.28
N VAL A 33 17.14 -12.69 8.54
CA VAL A 33 16.02 -11.85 8.99
C VAL A 33 14.82 -12.77 9.20
N PHE A 34 14.41 -12.90 10.47
CA PHE A 34 13.20 -13.62 10.82
C PHE A 34 12.05 -12.63 10.81
N THR A 35 11.01 -12.93 10.04
CA THR A 35 9.75 -12.20 10.12
C THR A 35 8.67 -13.16 10.57
N SER A 36 8.05 -12.87 11.71
CA SER A 36 6.94 -13.66 12.24
C SER A 36 5.85 -12.71 12.69
N HIS A 37 4.91 -12.41 11.77
CA HIS A 37 3.67 -11.76 12.17
C HIS A 37 2.50 -12.75 11.98
N PRO A 38 1.71 -13.03 13.04
CA PRO A 38 0.64 -14.04 12.97
C PRO A 38 -0.52 -13.60 12.09
N SER A 39 -0.86 -12.30 12.06
CA SER A 39 -2.07 -11.74 11.45
C SER A 39 -1.87 -10.80 10.24
N ALA A 40 -0.62 -10.52 9.83
CA ALA A 40 -0.33 -9.61 8.73
C ALA A 40 0.88 -10.09 7.91
N PRO A 41 0.93 -9.81 6.59
CA PRO A 41 2.14 -10.05 5.82
C PRO A 41 3.26 -9.16 6.35
N SER A 42 4.41 -9.76 6.65
CA SER A 42 5.64 -9.02 6.95
C SER A 42 6.33 -8.70 5.64
N GLN A 43 6.62 -7.42 5.39
CA GLN A 43 7.39 -7.01 4.22
C GLN A 43 8.87 -6.99 4.56
N LEU A 44 9.68 -7.73 3.80
CA LEU A 44 11.13 -7.70 3.90
C LEU A 44 11.67 -6.86 2.75
N TYR A 45 12.25 -5.71 3.09
CA TYR A 45 12.96 -4.87 2.12
C TYR A 45 14.44 -5.21 2.15
N ILE A 46 14.93 -5.79 1.04
CA ILE A 46 16.35 -6.08 0.84
C ILE A 46 16.88 -5.02 -0.12
N ASN A 47 17.71 -4.10 0.38
CA ASN A 47 18.26 -3.00 -0.42
C ASN A 47 19.22 -3.51 -1.50
N GLU A 48 19.99 -4.56 -1.21
CA GLU A 48 20.92 -5.18 -2.14
C GLU A 48 21.12 -6.65 -1.73
N ALA A 49 21.05 -7.57 -2.68
CA ALA A 49 21.40 -8.98 -2.50
C ALA A 49 22.41 -9.36 -3.58
N VAL A 50 23.56 -9.90 -3.16
CA VAL A 50 24.61 -10.40 -4.06
C VAL A 50 24.86 -11.86 -3.72
N GLY A 51 24.88 -12.73 -4.73
CA GLY A 51 25.05 -14.17 -4.58
C GLY A 51 23.74 -14.97 -4.68
N ASP A 52 23.83 -16.27 -4.44
CA ASP A 52 22.68 -17.19 -4.57
C ASP A 52 21.66 -16.97 -3.44
N THR A 53 20.42 -16.67 -3.82
CA THR A 53 19.30 -16.58 -2.88
C THR A 53 18.58 -17.90 -2.78
N ARG A 54 18.42 -18.42 -1.55
CA ARG A 54 17.64 -19.63 -1.28
C ARG A 54 16.52 -19.33 -0.29
N VAL A 55 15.27 -19.59 -0.68
CA VAL A 55 14.13 -19.59 0.23
C VAL A 55 14.12 -20.95 0.95
N VAL A 56 14.19 -20.95 2.28
CA VAL A 56 14.10 -22.16 3.10
C VAL A 56 12.75 -22.18 3.79
N THR A 57 11.89 -23.11 3.39
CA THR A 57 10.57 -23.33 4.02
C THR A 57 10.70 -24.41 5.08
N LEU A 58 10.19 -24.13 6.29
CA LEU A 58 10.09 -25.14 7.35
C LEU A 58 8.79 -25.94 7.19
N PRO A 59 8.80 -27.27 7.44
CA PRO A 59 7.60 -28.10 7.34
C PRO A 59 6.47 -27.56 8.23
N GLY A 60 5.24 -27.52 7.69
CA GLY A 60 4.04 -27.13 8.44
C GLY A 60 3.73 -25.63 8.51
N LYS A 61 4.50 -24.76 7.83
CA LYS A 61 4.22 -23.31 7.74
C LYS A 61 4.23 -22.83 6.30
N ASN A 62 3.18 -23.14 5.55
CA ASN A 62 2.98 -22.59 4.21
C ASN A 62 2.43 -21.17 4.33
N LYS A 63 3.30 -20.17 4.18
CA LYS A 63 2.90 -18.79 3.88
C LYS A 63 3.46 -18.43 2.51
N LEU A 64 2.63 -17.83 1.66
CA LEU A 64 3.07 -17.29 0.37
C LEU A 64 4.03 -16.13 0.65
N TYR A 65 5.25 -16.18 0.12
CA TYR A 65 6.24 -15.09 0.24
C TYR A 65 6.28 -14.31 -1.08
N GLU A 66 5.96 -13.02 -1.04
CA GLU A 66 6.18 -12.10 -2.16
C GLU A 66 7.48 -11.32 -1.88
N LEU A 67 8.50 -11.54 -2.69
CA LEU A 67 9.78 -10.82 -2.61
C LEU A 67 9.83 -9.75 -3.70
N LEU A 68 9.49 -8.52 -3.35
CA LEU A 68 9.58 -7.37 -4.27
C LEU A 68 11.01 -6.82 -4.26
N LEU A 69 11.83 -7.32 -5.19
CA LEU A 69 13.19 -6.85 -5.43
C LEU A 69 13.14 -5.60 -6.33
N TYR A 70 13.76 -4.50 -5.89
CA TYR A 70 13.91 -3.30 -6.70
C TYR A 70 15.38 -3.04 -7.01
N PRO A 71 15.73 -2.69 -8.26
CA PRO A 71 17.10 -2.36 -8.60
C PRO A 71 17.57 -1.13 -7.80
N THR A 72 18.81 -1.15 -7.32
CA THR A 72 19.43 -0.14 -6.43
C THR A 72 19.57 1.27 -7.01
N LYS A 73 19.29 1.48 -8.30
CA LYS A 73 19.28 2.81 -8.94
C LYS A 73 17.87 3.41 -8.93
N LEU A 74 17.49 4.05 -7.83
CA LEU A 74 16.13 4.54 -7.60
C LEU A 74 16.05 6.07 -7.56
N THR A 75 16.21 6.72 -8.71
CA THR A 75 15.41 7.93 -8.94
C THR A 75 13.99 7.49 -9.26
N ARG A 76 13.24 7.05 -8.24
CA ARG A 76 11.85 6.66 -8.41
C ARG A 76 11.00 7.91 -8.46
N LYS A 77 10.46 8.20 -9.64
CA LYS A 77 9.47 9.25 -9.81
C LYS A 77 8.25 8.91 -8.93
N PRO A 78 7.63 9.92 -8.27
CA PRO A 78 6.35 9.74 -7.61
C PRO A 78 5.34 9.08 -8.57
N LEU A 79 4.55 8.14 -8.05
CA LEU A 79 3.40 7.62 -8.80
C LEU A 79 2.20 8.52 -8.49
N LYS A 80 1.46 8.86 -9.55
CA LYS A 80 0.22 9.62 -9.46
C LYS A 80 -0.90 8.84 -10.14
N ALA A 81 -2.09 8.93 -9.58
CA ALA A 81 -3.31 8.37 -10.12
C ALA A 81 -4.47 9.35 -9.94
N VAL A 82 -5.50 9.17 -10.76
CA VAL A 82 -6.70 10.00 -10.74
C VAL A 82 -7.94 9.11 -10.81
N VAL A 83 -8.99 9.54 -10.12
CA VAL A 83 -10.33 8.98 -10.21
C VAL A 83 -11.27 10.12 -10.58
N MET A 84 -12.06 9.94 -11.64
CA MET A 84 -13.22 10.79 -11.89
C MET A 84 -14.44 10.12 -11.25
N LEU A 85 -15.05 10.78 -10.27
CA LEU A 85 -16.23 10.26 -9.57
C LEU A 85 -17.49 10.64 -10.36
N SER A 86 -18.36 9.65 -10.52
CA SER A 86 -19.70 9.78 -11.12
C SER A 86 -20.73 9.10 -10.21
N GLY A 87 -21.97 9.56 -10.26
CA GLY A 87 -23.07 9.10 -9.39
C GLY A 87 -23.76 10.27 -8.72
N ASP A 88 -24.34 10.02 -7.54
CA ASP A 88 -24.92 11.08 -6.72
C ASP A 88 -23.86 12.08 -6.27
N ILE A 89 -22.63 11.62 -6.05
CA ILE A 89 -21.47 12.46 -5.73
C ILE A 89 -20.55 12.49 -6.96
N ALA A 90 -20.43 13.66 -7.59
CA ALA A 90 -19.48 13.91 -8.66
C ALA A 90 -18.21 14.55 -8.09
N GLY A 91 -17.06 14.36 -8.74
CA GLY A 91 -15.81 14.91 -8.25
C GLY A 91 -14.57 14.29 -8.86
N THR A 92 -13.42 14.60 -8.27
CA THR A 92 -12.13 14.06 -8.68
C THR A 92 -11.28 13.74 -7.46
N LEU A 93 -10.68 12.55 -7.45
CA LEU A 93 -9.69 12.16 -6.46
C LEU A 93 -8.32 12.07 -7.13
N TYR A 94 -7.32 12.63 -6.47
CA TYR A 94 -5.92 12.53 -6.86
C TYR A 94 -5.16 11.74 -5.83
N LEU A 95 -4.50 10.67 -6.27
CA LEU A 95 -3.72 9.79 -5.42
C LEU A 95 -2.25 9.97 -5.75
N THR A 96 -1.41 10.22 -4.76
CA THR A 96 0.03 10.39 -4.94
C THR A 96 0.81 9.50 -3.97
N GLN A 97 1.73 8.70 -4.50
CA GLN A 97 2.71 7.95 -3.72
C GLN A 97 4.10 8.49 -4.02
N GLN A 98 4.67 9.24 -3.06
CA GLN A 98 5.94 9.96 -3.27
C GLN A 98 7.16 9.04 -3.33
N LYS A 99 7.13 7.90 -2.62
CA LYS A 99 8.31 7.01 -2.45
C LYS A 99 8.03 5.55 -2.82
N PRO A 100 7.42 5.26 -3.97
CA PRO A 100 6.95 3.91 -4.32
C PRO A 100 8.08 2.86 -4.26
N PRO A 101 7.80 1.60 -3.88
CA PRO A 101 6.52 1.10 -3.36
C PRO A 101 6.26 1.46 -1.89
N LEU A 102 7.22 2.15 -1.28
CA LEU A 102 7.22 2.54 0.11
C LEU A 102 6.44 3.85 0.27
N GLY A 103 6.16 4.17 1.53
CA GLY A 103 5.47 5.40 1.89
C GLY A 103 3.96 5.35 1.61
N PRO A 104 3.22 6.23 2.28
CA PRO A 104 1.77 6.29 2.18
C PRO A 104 1.32 6.83 0.83
N VAL A 105 0.07 6.50 0.47
CA VAL A 105 -0.69 7.14 -0.59
C VAL A 105 -1.45 8.31 0.02
N ASP A 106 -1.17 9.50 -0.50
CA ASP A 106 -1.89 10.73 -0.21
C ASP A 106 -3.06 10.84 -1.19
N ILE A 107 -4.27 10.97 -0.67
CA ILE A 107 -5.50 11.06 -1.46
C ILE A 107 -6.12 12.43 -1.20
N ASP A 108 -6.17 13.23 -2.26
CA ASP A 108 -6.67 14.59 -2.28
C ASP A 108 -7.94 14.62 -3.14
N GLY A 109 -9.09 14.94 -2.54
CA GLY A 109 -10.40 14.80 -3.15
C GLY A 109 -11.16 16.11 -3.24
N PHE A 110 -11.71 16.40 -4.43
CA PHE A 110 -12.63 17.49 -4.69
C PHE A 110 -13.99 16.92 -5.09
N VAL A 111 -15.02 17.17 -4.29
CA VAL A 111 -16.34 16.54 -4.41
C VAL A 111 -17.42 17.60 -4.43
N GLN A 112 -18.40 17.45 -5.32
CA GLN A 112 -19.56 18.33 -5.40
C GLN A 112 -20.64 17.84 -4.43
N ASP A 113 -21.31 18.79 -3.78
CA ASP A 113 -22.53 18.55 -2.99
C ASP A 113 -22.42 17.42 -1.96
N SER A 114 -21.25 17.29 -1.32
CA SER A 114 -21.03 16.32 -0.23
C SER A 114 -21.08 16.98 1.13
N GLU A 115 -21.60 16.25 2.12
CA GLU A 115 -21.69 16.73 3.50
C GLU A 115 -20.32 16.69 4.18
N THR A 116 -20.33 17.02 5.48
CA THR A 116 -19.16 17.09 6.38
C THR A 116 -18.26 15.85 6.45
N SER A 117 -18.67 14.66 5.96
CA SER A 117 -17.84 13.46 6.04
C SER A 117 -18.13 12.39 4.98
N LEU A 118 -17.05 11.88 4.38
CA LEU A 118 -17.07 10.85 3.34
C LEU A 118 -16.31 9.59 3.74
N ARG A 119 -16.88 8.43 3.46
CA ARG A 119 -16.22 7.12 3.50
C ARG A 119 -15.56 6.82 2.16
N VAL A 120 -14.26 6.50 2.14
CA VAL A 120 -13.55 6.08 0.91
C VAL A 120 -13.31 4.57 0.92
N VAL A 121 -13.78 3.87 -0.12
CA VAL A 121 -13.66 2.41 -0.26
C VAL A 121 -13.18 2.02 -1.66
N PHE A 122 -12.13 1.22 -1.75
CA PHE A 122 -11.68 0.60 -3.01
C PHE A 122 -12.28 -0.78 -3.19
N GLY A 123 -12.70 -1.09 -4.42
CA GLY A 123 -13.19 -2.39 -4.85
C GLY A 123 -12.08 -3.36 -5.25
N GLN A 124 -12.36 -4.65 -5.16
CA GLN A 124 -11.49 -5.71 -5.67
C GLN A 124 -11.32 -5.62 -7.19
N TYR A 125 -12.29 -5.06 -7.90
CA TYR A 125 -12.29 -4.92 -9.34
C TYR A 125 -12.58 -3.46 -9.75
N GLY A 126 -12.25 -3.10 -10.98
CA GLY A 126 -12.64 -1.85 -11.63
C GLY A 126 -13.99 -1.93 -12.33
N ASP A 127 -14.94 -2.70 -11.79
CA ASP A 127 -16.23 -2.96 -12.41
C ASP A 127 -17.27 -1.94 -11.96
N LEU A 128 -17.76 -1.15 -12.92
CA LEU A 128 -18.80 -0.13 -12.71
C LEU A 128 -20.20 -0.63 -13.10
N GLY A 129 -20.36 -1.89 -13.54
CA GLY A 129 -21.61 -2.42 -14.10
C GLY A 129 -22.79 -2.44 -13.13
N ALA A 130 -22.53 -2.49 -11.82
CA ALA A 130 -23.54 -2.41 -10.76
C ALA A 130 -23.76 -0.99 -10.21
N GLY A 131 -23.19 0.03 -10.86
CA GLY A 131 -23.19 1.41 -10.39
C GLY A 131 -22.41 1.59 -9.08
N CYS A 132 -22.63 2.73 -8.41
CA CYS A 132 -21.90 3.11 -7.21
C CYS A 132 -22.55 2.61 -5.91
N SER A 133 -22.97 1.34 -5.85
CA SER A 133 -23.57 0.76 -4.64
C SER A 133 -22.51 0.17 -3.73
N LEU A 134 -22.35 0.71 -2.51
CA LEU A 134 -21.43 0.14 -1.52
C LEU A 134 -21.87 -1.28 -1.08
N GLN A 135 -23.16 -1.59 -1.11
CA GLN A 135 -23.69 -2.92 -0.74
C GLN A 135 -23.28 -4.00 -1.76
N ASN A 136 -23.15 -3.61 -3.03
CA ASN A 136 -22.74 -4.51 -4.11
C ASN A 136 -21.22 -4.51 -4.33
N LEU A 137 -20.48 -3.67 -3.59
CA LEU A 137 -19.04 -3.54 -3.76
C LEU A 137 -18.30 -4.67 -3.03
N ASN A 138 -17.64 -5.53 -3.80
CA ASN A 138 -16.64 -6.42 -3.23
C ASN A 138 -15.39 -5.59 -2.86
N GLN A 139 -15.17 -5.34 -1.57
CA GLN A 139 -14.07 -4.52 -1.09
C GLN A 139 -12.70 -5.14 -1.44
N PHE A 140 -11.72 -4.28 -1.75
CA PHE A 140 -10.37 -4.72 -2.01
C PHE A 140 -9.76 -5.36 -0.75
N ASN A 141 -9.55 -6.66 -0.81
CA ASN A 141 -9.11 -7.44 0.34
C ASN A 141 -8.18 -8.58 -0.09
N PRO A 142 -6.96 -8.26 -0.57
CA PRO A 142 -6.04 -9.26 -1.12
C PRO A 142 -5.55 -10.27 -0.06
N TYR A 143 -5.83 -10.00 1.21
CA TYR A 143 -5.38 -10.82 2.34
C TYR A 143 -6.52 -11.54 3.06
N GLY A 144 -7.76 -11.44 2.56
CA GLY A 144 -8.92 -12.13 3.16
C GLY A 144 -9.20 -11.74 4.62
N LYS A 145 -8.89 -10.50 5.01
CA LYS A 145 -9.09 -10.00 6.38
C LYS A 145 -10.56 -9.70 6.66
N SER A 146 -11.00 -9.81 7.91
CA SER A 146 -12.33 -9.37 8.32
C SER A 146 -12.48 -7.84 8.20
N HIS A 147 -13.72 -7.34 8.16
CA HIS A 147 -13.99 -5.89 8.20
C HIS A 147 -13.55 -5.31 9.57
N GLY A 148 -12.30 -4.86 9.65
CA GLY A 148 -11.73 -4.20 10.81
C GLY A 148 -12.04 -2.70 10.87
N ARG A 149 -11.86 -2.09 12.04
CA ARG A 149 -12.04 -0.64 12.24
C ARG A 149 -10.92 0.16 11.56
N HIS A 150 -11.14 1.44 11.32
CA HIS A 150 -10.08 2.35 10.89
C HIS A 150 -8.82 2.27 11.76
N GLY A 151 -7.66 2.24 11.11
CA GLY A 151 -6.37 2.15 11.78
C GLY A 151 -6.04 0.76 12.34
N ASP A 152 -6.98 -0.20 12.29
CA ASP A 152 -6.71 -1.57 12.70
C ASP A 152 -5.82 -2.27 11.66
N PRO A 153 -4.69 -2.88 12.05
CA PRO A 153 -3.88 -3.69 11.14
C PRO A 153 -4.66 -4.87 10.53
N SER A 154 -5.84 -5.23 11.07
CA SER A 154 -6.72 -6.29 10.57
C SER A 154 -7.86 -5.82 9.64
N ARG A 155 -7.93 -4.55 9.22
CA ARG A 155 -8.99 -4.08 8.29
C ARG A 155 -8.85 -4.63 6.86
N SER A 156 -9.96 -4.61 6.11
CA SER A 156 -9.91 -4.76 4.66
C SER A 156 -9.06 -3.63 4.08
N LEU A 157 -8.14 -3.96 3.18
CA LEU A 157 -7.16 -2.99 2.67
C LEU A 157 -7.83 -1.85 1.89
N GLY A 158 -8.99 -2.13 1.29
CA GLY A 158 -9.77 -1.19 0.52
C GLY A 158 -10.63 -0.22 1.32
N ASP A 159 -10.91 -0.44 2.61
CA ASP A 159 -11.76 0.49 3.38
C ASP A 159 -10.89 1.46 4.18
N LEU A 160 -10.80 2.69 3.68
CA LEU A 160 -10.05 3.80 4.27
C LEU A 160 -10.91 4.58 5.27
N GLY A 161 -12.19 4.19 5.33
CA GLY A 161 -13.39 4.80 5.86
C GLY A 161 -13.51 6.33 5.87
N TYR A 162 -14.08 6.90 6.94
CA TYR A 162 -14.51 8.29 7.06
C TYR A 162 -13.38 9.30 7.22
N THR A 163 -13.42 10.32 6.38
CA THR A 163 -12.66 11.56 6.49
C THR A 163 -13.61 12.75 6.56
N ALA A 164 -13.15 13.88 7.08
CA ALA A 164 -13.92 15.12 7.11
C ALA A 164 -13.79 15.86 5.78
N VAL A 165 -14.89 16.47 5.33
CA VAL A 165 -14.93 17.33 4.14
C VAL A 165 -15.11 18.76 4.60
N ALA A 166 -14.28 19.65 4.07
CA ALA A 166 -14.37 21.08 4.31
C ALA A 166 -14.37 21.79 2.95
N SER A 167 -15.41 22.58 2.67
CA SER A 167 -15.53 23.35 1.42
C SER A 167 -15.32 22.49 0.17
N ASN A 168 -16.05 21.38 0.05
CA ASN A 168 -15.97 20.44 -1.08
C ASN A 168 -14.60 19.77 -1.27
N HIS A 169 -13.75 19.83 -0.26
CA HIS A 169 -12.40 19.28 -0.27
C HIS A 169 -12.17 18.33 0.90
N PHE A 170 -11.48 17.22 0.65
CA PHE A 170 -10.98 16.36 1.70
C PHE A 170 -9.58 15.85 1.37
N ARG A 171 -8.86 15.45 2.42
CA ARG A 171 -7.57 14.78 2.26
C ARG A 171 -7.43 13.66 3.27
N LEU A 172 -6.85 12.54 2.85
CA LEU A 172 -6.52 11.44 3.75
C LEU A 172 -5.19 10.81 3.33
N LEU A 173 -4.46 10.29 4.30
CA LEU A 173 -3.18 9.63 4.10
C LEU A 173 -3.28 8.17 4.52
N ASP A 174 -3.03 7.23 3.61
CA ASP A 174 -3.16 5.80 3.86
C ASP A 174 -1.86 5.03 3.57
N SER A 175 -1.37 4.28 4.55
CA SER A 175 -0.14 3.50 4.47
C SER A 175 -0.35 2.02 4.13
N ALA A 176 -1.59 1.55 4.08
CA ALA A 176 -1.94 0.18 3.72
C ALA A 176 -2.10 0.00 2.22
N VAL A 177 -2.72 0.93 1.51
CA VAL A 177 -2.81 0.91 0.05
C VAL A 177 -1.50 1.34 -0.62
N SER A 178 -1.37 1.05 -1.91
CA SER A 178 -0.21 1.41 -2.73
C SER A 178 -0.65 1.79 -4.15
N LEU A 179 0.21 2.42 -4.93
CA LEU A 179 0.03 2.58 -6.39
C LEU A 179 0.90 1.59 -7.18
N THR A 180 1.42 0.56 -6.51
CA THR A 180 2.25 -0.49 -7.13
C THR A 180 2.21 -1.78 -6.29
N GLY A 181 2.54 -2.91 -6.92
CA GLY A 181 2.57 -4.24 -6.29
C GLY A 181 1.18 -4.78 -5.94
N THR A 182 1.14 -5.82 -5.11
CA THR A 182 -0.10 -6.54 -4.72
C THR A 182 -1.11 -5.69 -3.96
N ARG A 183 -0.68 -4.60 -3.32
CA ARG A 183 -1.54 -3.63 -2.63
C ARG A 183 -1.99 -2.48 -3.54
N SER A 184 -1.69 -2.55 -4.84
CA SER A 184 -2.00 -1.49 -5.79
C SER A 184 -3.51 -1.29 -5.91
N VAL A 185 -3.97 -0.04 -5.82
CA VAL A 185 -5.35 0.35 -6.09
C VAL A 185 -5.58 0.79 -7.54
N LEU A 186 -4.54 0.84 -8.37
CA LEU A 186 -4.69 1.11 -9.80
C LEU A 186 -5.59 0.08 -10.49
N GLY A 187 -6.44 0.55 -11.40
CA GLY A 187 -7.40 -0.27 -12.12
C GLY A 187 -8.58 -0.75 -11.26
N ARG A 188 -8.64 -0.38 -9.99
CA ARG A 188 -9.76 -0.71 -9.09
C ARG A 188 -10.79 0.40 -9.07
N LEU A 189 -12.02 0.04 -8.72
CA LEU A 189 -13.05 1.01 -8.43
C LEU A 189 -12.71 1.73 -7.12
N ALA A 190 -12.84 3.04 -7.09
CA ALA A 190 -12.89 3.85 -5.89
C ALA A 190 -14.32 4.36 -5.70
N LEU A 191 -14.87 4.17 -4.52
CA LEU A 191 -16.20 4.61 -4.11
C LEU A 191 -16.07 5.59 -2.95
N VAL A 192 -16.85 6.66 -3.01
CA VAL A 192 -17.10 7.55 -1.88
C VAL A 192 -18.56 7.41 -1.44
N GLN A 193 -18.81 7.41 -0.14
CA GLN A 193 -20.16 7.43 0.42
C GLN A 193 -20.28 8.54 1.47
N ASP A 194 -21.32 9.34 1.34
CA ASP A 194 -21.69 10.34 2.34
C ASP A 194 -22.29 9.71 3.59
N ARG A 195 -21.80 10.11 4.76
CA ARG A 195 -22.20 9.51 6.04
C ARG A 195 -23.66 9.78 6.39
N GLN A 196 -24.18 10.96 6.06
CA GLN A 196 -25.50 11.41 6.52
C GLN A 196 -26.59 11.06 5.50
N SER A 197 -26.35 11.41 4.23
CA SER A 197 -27.31 11.21 3.15
C SER A 197 -27.25 9.81 2.56
N GLY A 198 -26.13 9.09 2.71
CA GLY A 198 -25.91 7.78 2.10
C GLY A 198 -25.63 7.82 0.59
N ARG A 199 -25.63 9.02 -0.03
CA ARG A 199 -25.30 9.26 -1.44
C ARG A 199 -23.91 8.72 -1.77
N THR A 200 -23.73 8.24 -2.99
CA THR A 200 -22.46 7.64 -3.42
C THR A 200 -21.95 8.19 -4.74
N GLY A 201 -20.63 8.12 -4.90
CA GLY A 201 -19.95 8.41 -6.16
C GLY A 201 -18.84 7.40 -6.38
N CYS A 202 -18.56 7.03 -7.62
CA CYS A 202 -17.51 6.08 -7.93
C CYS A 202 -16.87 6.28 -9.31
N GLY A 203 -15.68 5.70 -9.47
CA GLY A 203 -14.92 5.69 -10.71
C GLY A 203 -13.75 4.72 -10.62
N VAL A 204 -13.02 4.51 -11.72
CA VAL A 204 -11.84 3.64 -11.74
C VAL A 204 -10.58 4.45 -11.51
N VAL A 205 -9.66 3.93 -10.70
CA VAL A 205 -8.34 4.52 -10.43
C VAL A 205 -7.44 4.35 -11.66
N GLY A 206 -7.23 5.42 -12.42
CA GLY A 206 -6.35 5.46 -13.58
C GLY A 206 -4.98 6.06 -13.28
N TYR A 207 -3.95 5.69 -14.05
CA TYR A 207 -2.66 6.39 -14.00
C TYR A 207 -2.81 7.85 -14.44
N ALA A 208 -2.11 8.77 -13.75
CA ALA A 208 -2.06 10.18 -14.10
C ALA A 208 -0.68 10.56 -14.66
N SER A 209 -0.64 11.37 -15.73
CA SER A 209 0.57 11.73 -16.47
C SER A 209 1.46 12.81 -15.82
N GLY A 210 1.26 13.11 -14.53
CA GLY A 210 2.18 13.95 -13.75
C GLY A 210 1.74 15.41 -13.51
N GLY A 211 0.75 15.91 -14.24
CA GLY A 211 0.32 17.32 -14.23
C GLY A 211 -0.87 17.67 -13.33
N VAL A 212 -0.93 17.10 -12.14
CA VAL A 212 -1.85 17.53 -11.08
C VAL A 212 -1.05 18.14 -9.95
#